data_AF-A0A2V8TZ18-F1
#
_entry.id   AF-A0A2V8TZ18-F1
#
_cell.length_a   1.000
_cell.length_b   1.000
_cell.length_c   1.000
_cell.angle_alpha   90.00
_cell.angle_beta   90.00
_cell.angle_gamma   90.00
#
_symmetry.space_group_name_H-M   'P 1'
#
loop_
_entity.id
_entity.type
_entity.pdbx_description
1 polymer ?
#
loop_
_entity_poly.entity_id
_entity_poly.type
_entity_poly.pdbx_seq_one_letter_code
_entity_poly.pdbx_strand_id
1 'polypeptide(L)'
;YQQLLRRGVQYFLPSSHLEIVGSVRQSTPQIIFQWTSNGGISFEWLGNRYALTNRRELSDHEQRMLRSIARFLSTRYELLFDREIAARNIPIFGGLPEDRYISTFLEARVFDDATSAATLPDRVSAAIEVLRISALSSYEDKRISTGALLFGSLPDACHSLPPRPADALAYSSELTSIRSFHRICDGLRTIALVDGSGLMVELVDVQEWAQPFSEMELPVPTARRYRTHSQATLCGGDICLVLTPNGEIKIFGEGVQLFSFFDGRWHLTDAVSKYQAWEDAIGRRDLAARLFSAGLNLAEHRRGGMFVVLEDPRRARELVSELDLLETDRRERAGAKNRLHYLLRRTRATELAPAVLESIAQIDGSVVLDRDSRLLAFGAILRHGPPLDQNEEIGEGGRTAAAIGASQFGNVLMVSEGGQLSFYQKGQCVWAL
;
A
#
# COMPACT_ATOMS: atom_id res chain seq x y z
N TYR A 1 -21.00 14.85 11.24
CA TYR A 1 -20.65 14.78 9.80
C TYR A 1 -19.43 15.61 9.43
N GLN A 2 -19.39 16.93 9.69
CA GLN A 2 -18.20 17.74 9.40
C GLN A 2 -16.90 17.21 10.04
N GLN A 3 -16.97 16.77 11.31
CA GLN A 3 -15.83 16.14 11.98
C GLN A 3 -15.42 14.80 11.34
N LEU A 4 -16.38 14.00 10.85
CA LEU A 4 -16.10 12.73 10.16
C LEU A 4 -15.38 12.98 8.84
N LEU A 5 -15.80 14.00 8.08
CA LEU A 5 -15.13 14.43 6.86
C LEU A 5 -13.69 14.86 7.14
N ARG A 6 -13.48 15.77 8.09
CA ARG A 6 -12.13 16.24 8.48
C ARG A 6 -11.25 15.08 8.91
N ARG A 7 -11.75 14.19 9.77
CA ARG A 7 -11.01 13.01 10.23
C ARG A 7 -10.70 12.06 9.08
N GLY A 8 -11.66 11.73 8.21
CA GLY A 8 -11.44 10.85 7.07
C GLY A 8 -10.38 11.38 6.10
N VAL A 9 -10.45 12.68 5.78
CA VAL A 9 -9.45 13.34 4.93
C VAL A 9 -8.07 13.33 5.60
N GLN A 10 -7.95 13.75 6.85
CA GLN A 10 -6.67 13.74 7.57
C GLN A 10 -6.12 12.31 7.73
N TYR A 11 -6.98 11.31 7.84
CA TYR A 11 -6.61 9.92 8.01
C TYR A 11 -5.99 9.33 6.74
N PHE A 12 -6.59 9.53 5.57
CA PHE A 12 -6.10 8.94 4.32
C PHE A 12 -5.21 9.87 3.50
N LEU A 13 -5.31 11.17 3.70
CA LEU A 13 -4.58 12.23 3.00
C LEU A 13 -3.86 13.14 4.01
N PRO A 14 -2.92 12.62 4.82
CA PRO A 14 -2.32 13.36 5.93
C PRO A 14 -1.52 14.60 5.49
N SER A 15 -1.07 14.66 4.24
CA SER A 15 -0.39 15.82 3.67
C SER A 15 -1.33 16.92 3.17
N SER A 16 -2.65 16.66 3.14
CA SER A 16 -3.66 17.62 2.71
C SER A 16 -4.24 18.40 3.89
N HIS A 17 -4.55 19.68 3.66
CA HIS A 17 -5.17 20.56 4.64
C HIS A 17 -6.60 20.91 4.23
N LEU A 18 -7.59 20.56 5.05
CA LEU A 18 -9.00 20.84 4.82
C LEU A 18 -9.50 21.95 5.75
N GLU A 19 -9.90 23.07 5.17
CA GLU A 19 -10.42 24.24 5.89
C GLU A 19 -11.84 24.62 5.46
N ILE A 20 -12.55 25.34 6.34
CA ILE A 20 -13.83 25.97 6.01
C ILE A 20 -13.52 27.41 5.63
N VAL A 21 -13.80 27.78 4.38
CA VAL A 21 -13.49 29.10 3.81
C VAL A 21 -14.70 30.02 3.72
N GLY A 22 -15.89 29.52 4.06
CA GLY A 22 -17.11 30.32 4.08
C GLY A 22 -18.38 29.52 4.38
N SER A 23 -19.51 30.20 4.38
CA SER A 23 -20.84 29.62 4.51
C SER A 23 -21.65 29.83 3.24
N VAL A 24 -22.59 28.92 2.98
CA VAL A 24 -23.45 28.92 1.80
C VAL A 24 -24.90 28.95 2.26
N ARG A 25 -25.75 29.74 1.59
CA ARG A 25 -27.16 29.91 1.97
C ARG A 25 -28.00 28.66 1.75
N GLN A 26 -27.65 27.82 0.77
CA GLN A 26 -28.34 26.58 0.45
C GLN A 26 -27.50 25.39 0.92
N SER A 27 -28.09 24.54 1.75
CA SER A 27 -27.44 23.31 2.22
C SER A 27 -27.65 22.20 1.20
N THR A 28 -26.56 21.63 0.68
CA THR A 28 -26.58 20.44 -0.17
C THR A 28 -26.12 19.22 0.63
N PRO A 29 -26.84 18.07 0.55
CA PRO A 29 -26.43 16.83 1.21
C PRO A 29 -25.29 16.12 0.45
N GLN A 30 -25.14 16.43 -0.84
CA GLN A 30 -24.13 15.87 -1.72
C GLN A 30 -22.88 16.76 -1.78
N ILE A 31 -21.71 16.11 -1.76
CA ILE A 31 -20.42 16.76 -1.97
C ILE A 31 -20.08 16.68 -3.46
N ILE A 32 -19.95 17.84 -4.12
CA ILE A 32 -19.52 17.95 -5.51
C ILE A 32 -18.20 18.73 -5.52
N PHE A 33 -17.14 18.07 -5.97
CA PHE A 33 -15.81 18.66 -6.02
C PHE A 33 -15.63 19.57 -7.24
N GLN A 34 -15.08 20.76 -6.99
CA GLN A 34 -14.62 21.69 -8.01
C GLN A 34 -13.10 21.76 -7.93
N TRP A 35 -12.44 21.31 -8.99
CA TRP A 35 -10.98 21.35 -9.11
C TRP A 35 -10.55 22.76 -9.51
N THR A 36 -9.61 23.32 -8.76
CA THR A 36 -9.05 24.64 -9.05
C THR A 36 -7.84 24.53 -9.96
N SER A 37 -7.52 25.58 -10.70
CA SER A 37 -6.35 25.66 -11.59
C SER A 37 -5.00 25.47 -10.88
N ASN A 38 -4.98 25.63 -9.55
CA ASN A 38 -3.75 25.58 -8.75
C ASN A 38 -3.59 24.22 -8.03
N GLY A 39 -4.30 23.18 -8.47
CA GLY A 39 -4.25 21.84 -7.88
C GLY A 39 -5.02 21.69 -6.56
N GLY A 40 -5.64 22.75 -6.04
CA GLY A 40 -6.54 22.70 -4.89
C GLY A 40 -7.96 22.26 -5.25
N ILE A 41 -8.74 21.88 -4.25
CA ILE A 41 -10.14 21.45 -4.44
C ILE A 41 -11.05 22.29 -3.56
N SER A 42 -12.16 22.79 -4.12
CA SER A 42 -13.22 23.41 -3.35
C SER A 42 -14.53 22.64 -3.49
N PHE A 43 -15.33 22.61 -2.43
CA PHE A 43 -16.67 22.00 -2.48
C PHE A 43 -17.59 22.61 -1.43
N GLU A 44 -18.89 22.44 -1.62
CA GLU A 44 -19.92 22.90 -0.69
C GLU A 44 -20.64 21.71 -0.08
N TRP A 45 -20.85 21.72 1.24
CA TRP A 45 -21.54 20.65 1.93
C TRP A 45 -22.14 21.13 3.25
N LEU A 46 -23.40 20.75 3.52
CA LEU A 46 -24.08 21.07 4.78
C LEU A 46 -23.99 22.57 5.16
N GLY A 47 -24.20 23.45 4.17
CA GLY A 47 -24.19 24.92 4.35
C GLY A 47 -22.82 25.56 4.52
N ASN A 48 -21.72 24.83 4.29
CA ASN A 48 -20.36 25.33 4.41
C ASN A 48 -19.59 25.16 3.09
N ARG A 49 -18.68 26.08 2.81
CA ARG A 49 -17.72 25.99 1.71
C ARG A 49 -16.38 25.54 2.27
N TYR A 50 -15.83 24.49 1.66
CA TYR A 50 -14.56 23.88 2.02
C TYR A 50 -13.51 24.14 0.96
N ALA A 51 -12.26 24.27 1.40
CA ALA A 51 -11.08 24.22 0.54
C ALA A 51 -10.13 23.13 1.05
N LEU A 52 -9.65 22.30 0.13
CA LEU A 52 -8.59 21.31 0.35
C LEU A 52 -7.35 21.77 -0.41
N THR A 53 -6.26 21.96 0.30
CA THR A 53 -4.95 22.27 -0.26
C THR A 53 -3.98 21.13 0.01
N ASN A 54 -3.04 20.90 -0.92
CA ASN A 54 -1.97 19.92 -0.75
C ASN A 54 -0.67 20.49 -1.36
N ARG A 55 0.49 20.03 -0.88
CA ARG A 55 1.81 20.47 -1.36
C ARG A 55 2.09 20.02 -2.80
N ARG A 56 1.41 18.97 -3.25
CA ARG A 56 1.45 18.44 -4.62
C ARG A 56 0.04 18.16 -5.12
N GLU A 57 -0.08 17.95 -6.42
CA GLU A 57 -1.30 17.41 -7.02
C GLU A 57 -1.62 16.02 -6.43
N LEU A 58 -2.92 15.78 -6.19
CA LEU A 58 -3.40 14.49 -5.72
C LEU A 58 -3.30 13.46 -6.84
N SER A 59 -2.81 12.27 -6.50
CA SER A 59 -2.83 11.12 -7.41
C SER A 59 -4.25 10.63 -7.66
N ASP A 60 -4.45 9.83 -8.71
CA ASP A 60 -5.76 9.26 -9.03
C ASP A 60 -6.37 8.47 -7.87
N HIS A 61 -5.56 7.72 -7.12
CA HIS A 61 -6.01 7.01 -5.92
C HIS A 61 -6.38 7.97 -4.79
N GLU A 62 -5.61 9.03 -4.56
CA GLU A 62 -5.94 10.04 -3.54
C GLU A 62 -7.25 10.77 -3.88
N GLN A 63 -7.43 11.13 -5.15
CA GLN A 63 -8.68 11.73 -5.65
C GLN A 63 -9.86 10.77 -5.52
N ARG A 64 -9.68 9.48 -5.87
CA ARG A 64 -10.69 8.45 -5.68
C ARG A 64 -11.02 8.25 -4.21
N MET A 65 -10.03 8.29 -3.31
CA MET A 65 -10.26 8.17 -1.88
C MET A 65 -11.06 9.35 -1.34
N LEU A 66 -10.73 10.57 -1.75
CA LEU A 66 -11.50 11.76 -1.40
C LEU A 66 -12.96 11.66 -1.87
N ARG A 67 -13.19 11.21 -3.11
CA ARG A 67 -14.53 10.93 -3.65
C ARG A 67 -15.28 9.87 -2.84
N SER A 68 -14.58 8.85 -2.38
CA SER A 68 -15.16 7.73 -1.62
C SER A 68 -15.60 8.17 -0.22
N ILE A 69 -14.76 8.97 0.47
CA ILE A 69 -15.12 9.59 1.76
C ILE A 69 -16.36 10.47 1.59
N ALA A 70 -16.36 11.33 0.58
CA ALA A 70 -17.48 12.22 0.29
C ALA A 70 -18.78 11.46 0.01
N ARG A 71 -18.72 10.50 -0.92
CA ARG A 71 -19.86 9.67 -1.30
C ARG A 71 -20.45 8.94 -0.10
N PHE A 72 -19.64 8.23 0.67
CA PHE A 72 -20.11 7.53 1.87
C PHE A 72 -20.78 8.48 2.86
N LEU A 73 -20.17 9.64 3.14
CA LEU A 73 -20.71 10.59 4.11
C LEU A 73 -22.01 11.24 3.63
N SER A 74 -22.13 11.54 2.33
CA SER A 74 -23.38 12.02 1.73
C SER A 74 -24.48 10.97 1.83
N THR A 75 -24.21 9.73 1.39
CA THR A 75 -25.18 8.63 1.44
C THR A 75 -25.59 8.31 2.89
N ARG A 76 -24.64 8.23 3.82
CA ARG A 76 -24.92 8.02 5.25
C ARG A 76 -25.74 9.16 5.86
N TYR A 77 -25.51 10.40 5.43
CA TYR A 77 -26.29 11.55 5.89
C TYR A 77 -27.73 11.49 5.36
N GLU A 78 -27.93 11.18 4.07
CA GLU A 78 -29.26 11.03 3.46
C GLU A 78 -30.07 9.93 4.16
N LEU A 79 -29.43 8.80 4.47
CA LEU A 79 -30.04 7.68 5.19
C LEU A 79 -30.60 8.05 6.58
N LEU A 80 -30.11 9.11 7.23
CA LEU A 80 -30.67 9.54 8.53
C LEU A 80 -32.09 10.08 8.43
N PHE A 81 -32.50 10.53 7.25
CA PHE A 81 -33.80 11.17 7.04
C PHE A 81 -34.83 10.22 6.42
N ASP A 82 -34.41 9.04 5.98
CA ASP A 82 -35.30 7.96 5.56
C ASP A 82 -35.47 6.93 6.69
N ARG A 83 -36.58 7.04 7.44
CA ARG A 83 -36.84 6.22 8.63
C ARG A 83 -37.05 4.73 8.30
N GLU A 84 -37.58 4.40 7.13
CA GLU A 84 -37.82 3.00 6.75
C GLU A 84 -36.52 2.33 6.34
N ILE A 85 -35.67 3.05 5.61
CA ILE A 85 -34.36 2.55 5.19
C ILE A 85 -33.39 2.52 6.37
N ALA A 86 -33.36 3.54 7.23
CA ALA A 86 -32.47 3.58 8.40
C ALA A 86 -32.69 2.40 9.36
N ALA A 87 -33.95 2.00 9.59
CA ALA A 87 -34.29 0.90 10.48
C ALA A 87 -33.79 -0.47 9.97
N ARG A 88 -33.67 -0.62 8.64
CA ARG A 88 -33.15 -1.84 7.99
C ARG A 88 -31.62 -1.85 7.85
N ASN A 89 -30.98 -0.68 7.98
CA ASN A 89 -29.56 -0.48 7.64
C ASN A 89 -28.68 -0.08 8.83
N ILE A 90 -28.95 -0.67 10.00
CA ILE A 90 -28.10 -0.55 11.19
C ILE A 90 -26.61 -0.84 10.90
N PRO A 91 -26.24 -1.82 10.05
CA PRO A 91 -24.83 -2.11 9.76
C PRO A 91 -24.05 -0.92 9.18
N ILE A 92 -24.66 -0.06 8.37
CA ILE A 92 -24.00 1.12 7.78
C ILE A 92 -23.56 2.14 8.84
N PHE A 93 -24.28 2.19 9.96
CA PHE A 93 -23.97 3.07 11.08
C PHE A 93 -23.02 2.43 12.10
N GLY A 94 -22.78 1.12 11.99
CA GLY A 94 -21.84 0.36 12.81
C GLY A 94 -20.44 0.21 12.19
N GLY A 95 -19.49 -0.25 13.01
CA GLY A 95 -18.09 -0.43 12.61
C GLY A 95 -17.28 0.88 12.54
N LEU A 96 -16.04 0.76 12.08
CA LEU A 96 -15.16 1.91 11.87
C LEU A 96 -15.53 2.62 10.56
N PRO A 97 -15.69 3.96 10.55
CA PRO A 97 -15.95 4.71 9.32
C PRO A 97 -14.90 4.48 8.24
N GLU A 98 -13.64 4.25 8.63
CA GLU A 98 -12.52 4.01 7.73
C GLU A 98 -12.70 2.75 6.89
N ASP A 99 -13.26 1.68 7.47
CA ASP A 99 -13.56 0.43 6.75
C ASP A 99 -14.62 0.70 5.65
N ARG A 100 -15.58 1.58 5.93
CA ARG A 100 -16.63 1.98 4.98
C ARG A 100 -16.13 2.92 3.88
N TYR A 101 -15.18 3.80 4.20
CA TYR A 101 -14.52 4.62 3.17
C TYR A 101 -13.77 3.73 2.17
N ILE A 102 -13.08 2.68 2.67
CA ILE A 102 -12.40 1.68 1.84
C ILE A 102 -13.40 0.85 1.04
N SER A 103 -14.50 0.40 1.64
CA SER A 103 -15.57 -0.27 0.89
C SER A 103 -16.09 0.61 -0.25
N THR A 104 -16.32 1.89 0.03
CA THR A 104 -16.80 2.84 -1.00
C THR A 104 -15.76 3.07 -2.10
N PHE A 105 -14.47 3.02 -1.75
CA PHE A 105 -13.38 3.10 -2.71
C PHE A 105 -13.38 1.91 -3.67
N LEU A 106 -13.52 0.70 -3.13
CA LEU A 106 -13.39 -0.56 -3.86
C LEU A 106 -14.68 -0.91 -4.62
N GLU A 107 -15.84 -0.67 -4.01
CA GLU A 107 -17.16 -0.96 -4.58
C GLU A 107 -18.10 0.24 -4.46
N ALA A 108 -17.83 1.27 -5.26
CA ALA A 108 -18.54 2.53 -5.19
C ALA A 108 -20.07 2.41 -5.38
N ARG A 109 -20.52 1.39 -6.13
CA ARG A 109 -21.95 1.08 -6.38
C ARG A 109 -22.77 0.85 -5.11
N VAL A 110 -22.15 0.31 -4.06
CA VAL A 110 -22.84 0.04 -2.78
C VAL A 110 -23.32 1.35 -2.17
N PHE A 111 -22.60 2.45 -2.38
CA PHE A 111 -22.92 3.75 -1.82
C PHE A 111 -23.25 4.81 -2.88
N ASP A 112 -23.66 4.40 -4.09
CA ASP A 112 -24.08 5.33 -5.15
C ASP A 112 -25.25 6.23 -4.70
N ASP A 113 -26.22 5.63 -4.00
CA ASP A 113 -27.37 6.28 -3.40
C ASP A 113 -27.87 5.50 -2.16
N ALA A 114 -28.84 6.08 -1.45
CA ALA A 114 -29.44 5.48 -0.25
C ALA A 114 -30.16 4.14 -0.53
N THR A 115 -30.68 3.93 -1.75
CA THR A 115 -31.42 2.70 -2.11
C THR A 115 -30.46 1.54 -2.34
N SER A 116 -29.37 1.81 -3.06
CA SER A 116 -28.29 0.87 -3.33
C SER A 116 -27.63 0.44 -2.01
N ALA A 117 -27.36 1.39 -1.12
CA ALA A 117 -26.82 1.11 0.21
C ALA A 117 -27.76 0.24 1.05
N ALA A 118 -29.06 0.30 0.80
CA ALA A 118 -30.07 -0.48 1.50
C ALA A 118 -30.28 -1.90 0.98
N THR A 119 -29.84 -2.18 -0.25
CA THR A 119 -30.21 -3.39 -1.00
C THR A 119 -29.01 -4.24 -1.36
N LEU A 120 -27.86 -3.61 -1.62
CA LEU A 120 -26.63 -4.30 -1.97
C LEU A 120 -25.84 -4.67 -0.72
N PRO A 121 -25.26 -5.88 -0.64
CA PRO A 121 -24.42 -6.27 0.48
C PRO A 121 -23.08 -5.53 0.42
N ASP A 122 -22.66 -4.95 1.56
CA ASP A 122 -21.30 -4.44 1.74
C ASP A 122 -20.36 -5.60 2.08
N ARG A 123 -19.97 -6.34 1.03
CA ARG A 123 -19.11 -7.51 1.13
C ARG A 123 -17.65 -7.17 1.46
N VAL A 124 -17.19 -5.97 1.10
CA VAL A 124 -15.83 -5.52 1.44
C VAL A 124 -15.71 -5.31 2.94
N SER A 125 -16.65 -4.58 3.55
CA SER A 125 -16.66 -4.38 5.00
C SER A 125 -16.87 -5.69 5.76
N ALA A 126 -17.72 -6.59 5.27
CA ALA A 126 -17.90 -7.91 5.88
C ALA A 126 -16.61 -8.73 5.84
N ALA A 127 -15.89 -8.72 4.70
CA ALA A 127 -14.61 -9.39 4.58
C ALA A 127 -13.55 -8.77 5.51
N ILE A 128 -13.47 -7.42 5.59
CA ILE A 128 -12.58 -6.73 6.53
C ILE A 128 -12.87 -7.17 7.97
N GLU A 129 -14.14 -7.24 8.37
CA GLU A 129 -14.55 -7.66 9.71
C GLU A 129 -14.10 -9.10 10.02
N VAL A 130 -14.32 -10.04 9.09
CA VAL A 130 -13.85 -11.43 9.21
C VAL A 130 -12.33 -11.48 9.42
N LEU A 131 -11.58 -10.72 8.63
CA LEU A 131 -10.11 -10.67 8.74
C LEU A 131 -9.65 -10.03 10.05
N ARG A 132 -10.33 -8.98 10.54
CA ARG A 132 -10.04 -8.34 11.83
C ARG A 132 -10.26 -9.30 13.00
N ILE A 133 -11.39 -10.00 13.03
CA ILE A 133 -11.69 -10.98 14.09
C ILE A 133 -10.68 -12.15 14.02
N SER A 134 -10.35 -12.61 12.81
CA SER A 134 -9.35 -13.65 12.59
C SER A 134 -7.95 -13.21 13.06
N ALA A 135 -7.57 -11.94 12.89
CA ALA A 135 -6.28 -11.39 13.32
C ALA A 135 -6.11 -11.39 14.85
N LEU A 136 -7.21 -11.30 15.59
CA LEU A 136 -7.24 -11.38 17.07
C LEU A 136 -7.24 -12.81 17.59
N SER A 137 -7.35 -13.79 16.71
CA SER A 137 -7.51 -15.20 17.04
C SER A 137 -6.24 -16.00 16.75
N SER A 138 -6.07 -17.12 17.44
CA SER A 138 -5.04 -18.11 17.18
C SER A 138 -5.66 -19.49 17.03
N TYR A 139 -4.99 -20.37 16.28
CA TYR A 139 -5.39 -21.77 16.16
C TYR A 139 -4.15 -22.64 16.30
N GLU A 140 -4.14 -23.55 17.28
CA GLU A 140 -2.97 -24.41 17.60
C GLU A 140 -1.70 -23.58 17.82
N ASP A 141 -1.82 -22.51 18.62
CA ASP A 141 -0.74 -21.57 18.97
C ASP A 141 -0.08 -20.85 17.78
N LYS A 142 -0.67 -20.96 16.58
CA LYS A 142 -0.24 -20.25 15.39
C LYS A 142 -1.21 -19.12 15.08
N ARG A 143 -0.65 -17.98 14.65
CA ARG A 143 -1.42 -16.88 14.07
C ARG A 143 -2.16 -17.37 12.83
N ILE A 144 -3.34 -16.81 12.64
CA ILE A 144 -4.21 -17.14 11.52
C ILE A 144 -3.77 -16.30 10.32
N SER A 145 -3.64 -16.95 9.17
CA SER A 145 -3.59 -16.31 7.86
C SER A 145 -4.72 -16.88 7.03
N THR A 146 -5.41 -16.02 6.30
CA THR A 146 -6.59 -16.36 5.51
C THR A 146 -6.85 -15.22 4.53
N GLY A 147 -7.81 -15.38 3.62
CA GLY A 147 -8.12 -14.35 2.64
C GLY A 147 -9.38 -14.65 1.86
N ALA A 148 -9.84 -13.63 1.14
CA ALA A 148 -11.00 -13.72 0.26
C ALA A 148 -10.71 -13.07 -1.09
N LEU A 149 -11.21 -13.67 -2.16
CA LEU A 149 -11.39 -13.04 -3.46
C LEU A 149 -12.86 -12.65 -3.60
N LEU A 150 -13.13 -11.36 -3.70
CA LEU A 150 -14.46 -10.86 -3.97
C LEU A 150 -14.63 -10.77 -5.48
N PHE A 151 -15.46 -11.64 -6.05
CA PHE A 151 -15.67 -11.72 -7.50
C PHE A 151 -16.23 -10.40 -8.03
N GLY A 152 -15.60 -9.85 -9.06
CA GLY A 152 -15.89 -8.55 -9.59
C GLY A 152 -17.26 -8.46 -10.26
N SER A 153 -17.59 -7.25 -10.72
CA SER A 153 -18.85 -6.98 -11.41
C SER A 153 -18.68 -6.40 -12.80
N LEU A 154 -17.44 -6.18 -13.21
CA LEU A 154 -17.09 -5.80 -14.55
C LEU A 154 -16.94 -7.07 -15.39
N PRO A 155 -17.04 -6.98 -16.72
CA PRO A 155 -16.78 -8.11 -17.59
C PRO A 155 -15.40 -8.72 -17.33
N ASP A 156 -15.36 -10.02 -17.07
CA ASP A 156 -14.14 -10.83 -17.05
C ASP A 156 -14.22 -11.85 -18.19
N ALA A 157 -13.23 -11.80 -19.09
CA ALA A 157 -13.15 -12.73 -20.22
C ALA A 157 -12.51 -14.07 -19.83
N CYS A 158 -11.80 -14.11 -18.71
CA CYS A 158 -11.03 -15.25 -18.25
C CYS A 158 -11.79 -16.08 -17.21
N HIS A 159 -12.63 -15.44 -16.39
CA HIS A 159 -13.35 -16.11 -15.31
C HIS A 159 -14.87 -15.97 -15.43
N SER A 160 -15.55 -17.06 -15.13
CA SER A 160 -16.98 -17.08 -14.85
C SER A 160 -17.20 -17.45 -13.40
N LEU A 161 -18.11 -16.75 -12.72
CA LEU A 161 -18.49 -17.10 -11.35
C LEU A 161 -19.01 -18.55 -11.30
N PRO A 162 -18.49 -19.40 -10.39
CA PRO A 162 -18.98 -20.75 -10.23
C PRO A 162 -20.45 -20.76 -9.78
N PRO A 163 -21.20 -21.84 -10.05
CA PRO A 163 -22.57 -21.96 -9.58
C PRO A 163 -22.60 -21.98 -8.05
N ARG A 164 -23.49 -21.17 -7.48
CA ARG A 164 -23.65 -21.08 -6.02
C ARG A 164 -24.11 -22.41 -5.42
N PRO A 165 -23.37 -22.97 -4.45
CA PRO A 165 -23.83 -24.14 -3.68
C PRO A 165 -25.13 -23.85 -2.92
N ALA A 166 -26.00 -24.84 -2.76
CA ALA A 166 -27.29 -24.68 -2.07
C ALA A 166 -27.14 -24.30 -0.58
N ASP A 167 -26.02 -24.68 0.03
CA ASP A 167 -25.62 -24.47 1.42
C ASP A 167 -24.52 -23.40 1.58
N ALA A 168 -24.33 -22.56 0.55
CA ALA A 168 -23.34 -21.48 0.59
C ALA A 168 -23.55 -20.56 1.80
N LEU A 169 -22.50 -20.39 2.60
CA LEU A 169 -22.52 -19.56 3.79
C LEU A 169 -22.15 -18.12 3.43
N ALA A 170 -22.73 -17.15 4.15
CA ALA A 170 -22.32 -15.75 4.04
C ALA A 170 -20.87 -15.57 4.52
N TYR A 171 -20.08 -14.82 3.77
CA TYR A 171 -18.72 -14.45 4.19
C TYR A 171 -18.78 -13.30 5.19
N SER A 172 -19.14 -13.63 6.43
CA SER A 172 -19.40 -12.68 7.50
C SER A 172 -18.79 -13.14 8.83
N SER A 173 -18.83 -12.28 9.85
CA SER A 173 -18.21 -12.55 11.15
C SER A 173 -18.69 -13.84 11.82
N GLU A 174 -19.91 -14.29 11.53
CA GLU A 174 -20.44 -15.59 11.96
C GLU A 174 -19.55 -16.77 11.56
N LEU A 175 -18.87 -16.72 10.39
CA LEU A 175 -17.94 -17.78 9.97
C LEU A 175 -16.78 -17.98 10.93
N THR A 176 -16.33 -16.92 11.61
CA THR A 176 -15.22 -17.00 12.56
C THR A 176 -15.57 -17.79 13.83
N SER A 177 -16.86 -18.07 14.07
CA SER A 177 -17.30 -18.99 15.12
C SER A 177 -17.01 -20.46 14.79
N ILE A 178 -16.83 -20.78 13.50
CA ILE A 178 -16.53 -22.13 13.02
C ILE A 178 -15.02 -22.35 13.14
N ARG A 179 -14.59 -23.14 14.14
CA ARG A 179 -13.16 -23.31 14.46
C ARG A 179 -12.30 -23.76 13.26
N SER A 180 -12.84 -24.60 12.38
CA SER A 180 -12.13 -25.10 11.19
C SER A 180 -12.01 -24.08 10.06
N PHE A 181 -12.85 -23.03 10.03
CA PHE A 181 -12.85 -22.00 8.99
C PHE A 181 -11.47 -21.38 8.80
N HIS A 182 -10.75 -21.12 9.90
CA HIS A 182 -9.40 -20.53 9.87
C HIS A 182 -8.31 -21.44 9.27
N ARG A 183 -8.64 -22.66 8.87
CA ARG A 183 -7.70 -23.64 8.27
C ARG A 183 -8.08 -24.10 6.87
N ILE A 184 -9.26 -23.73 6.37
CA ILE A 184 -9.67 -24.14 5.03
C ILE A 184 -8.92 -23.38 3.93
N CYS A 185 -8.35 -22.21 4.26
CA CYS A 185 -7.49 -21.45 3.37
C CYS A 185 -6.39 -20.71 4.14
N ASP A 186 -5.29 -20.36 3.47
CA ASP A 186 -4.09 -19.77 4.09
C ASP A 186 -3.84 -18.30 3.73
N GLY A 187 -4.67 -17.72 2.86
CA GLY A 187 -4.57 -16.32 2.41
C GLY A 187 -3.52 -16.08 1.34
N LEU A 188 -2.63 -17.03 1.07
CA LEU A 188 -1.47 -16.86 0.20
C LEU A 188 -1.59 -17.69 -1.06
N ARG A 189 -1.81 -18.99 -0.88
CA ARG A 189 -2.03 -19.92 -1.97
C ARG A 189 -3.52 -20.17 -2.15
N THR A 190 -4.25 -20.28 -1.05
CA THR A 190 -5.69 -20.58 -1.07
C THR A 190 -6.48 -19.45 -0.44
N ILE A 191 -7.61 -19.08 -1.05
CA ILE A 191 -8.54 -18.05 -0.53
C ILE A 191 -10.00 -18.45 -0.77
N ALA A 192 -10.91 -17.86 -0.01
CA ALA A 192 -12.35 -18.01 -0.22
C ALA A 192 -12.83 -17.13 -1.37
N LEU A 193 -13.50 -17.70 -2.38
CA LEU A 193 -14.18 -16.93 -3.41
C LEU A 193 -15.58 -16.53 -2.93
N VAL A 194 -15.87 -15.24 -3.01
CA VAL A 194 -17.13 -14.63 -2.54
C VAL A 194 -17.85 -13.97 -3.71
N ASP A 195 -19.12 -14.34 -3.91
CA ASP A 195 -19.92 -13.81 -5.01
C ASP A 195 -20.44 -12.37 -4.78
N GLY A 196 -21.19 -11.84 -5.75
CA GLY A 196 -21.79 -10.51 -5.67
C GLY A 196 -22.88 -10.35 -4.60
N SER A 197 -23.36 -11.46 -4.01
CA SER A 197 -24.30 -11.44 -2.88
C SER A 197 -23.62 -11.60 -1.51
N GLY A 198 -22.29 -11.71 -1.48
CA GLY A 198 -21.54 -11.89 -0.24
C GLY A 198 -21.49 -13.33 0.26
N LEU A 199 -21.82 -14.32 -0.58
CA LEU A 199 -21.78 -15.74 -0.22
C LEU A 199 -20.45 -16.37 -0.65
N MET A 200 -19.87 -17.21 0.21
CA MET A 200 -18.69 -18.01 -0.08
C MET A 200 -19.10 -19.18 -0.99
N VAL A 201 -18.62 -19.16 -2.24
CA VAL A 201 -19.03 -20.12 -3.28
C VAL A 201 -17.99 -21.20 -3.57
N GLU A 202 -16.71 -20.92 -3.33
CA GLU A 202 -15.62 -21.86 -3.61
C GLU A 202 -14.37 -21.52 -2.79
N LEU A 203 -13.44 -22.47 -2.68
CA LEU A 203 -12.05 -22.22 -2.27
C LEU A 203 -11.15 -22.32 -3.49
N VAL A 204 -10.39 -21.26 -3.77
CA VAL A 204 -9.58 -21.15 -5.00
C VAL A 204 -8.08 -21.16 -4.68
N ASP A 205 -7.29 -21.82 -5.52
CA ASP A 205 -5.84 -21.59 -5.58
C ASP A 205 -5.58 -20.30 -6.39
N VAL A 206 -5.00 -19.29 -5.74
CA VAL A 206 -4.77 -17.96 -6.32
C VAL A 206 -3.81 -18.04 -7.50
N GLN A 207 -2.88 -19.00 -7.50
CA GLN A 207 -1.95 -19.17 -8.60
C GLN A 207 -2.66 -19.71 -9.85
N GLU A 208 -3.61 -20.64 -9.68
CA GLU A 208 -4.42 -21.16 -10.78
C GLU A 208 -5.38 -20.08 -11.31
N TRP A 209 -6.03 -19.34 -10.41
CA TRP A 209 -6.87 -18.18 -10.78
C TRP A 209 -6.09 -17.10 -11.54
N ALA A 210 -4.86 -16.82 -11.13
CA ALA A 210 -4.02 -15.80 -11.77
C ALA A 210 -3.36 -16.28 -13.08
N GLN A 211 -3.44 -17.58 -13.41
CA GLN A 211 -2.76 -18.15 -14.58
C GLN A 211 -3.10 -17.44 -15.90
N PRO A 212 -4.36 -17.09 -16.21
CA PRO A 212 -4.69 -16.39 -17.46
C PRO A 212 -3.98 -15.03 -17.60
N PHE A 213 -3.55 -14.44 -16.49
CA PHE A 213 -2.87 -13.15 -16.44
C PHE A 213 -1.36 -13.26 -16.20
N SER A 214 -0.77 -14.46 -16.28
CA SER A 214 0.64 -14.67 -15.92
C SER A 214 1.62 -13.88 -16.77
N GLU A 215 1.27 -13.63 -18.04
CA GLU A 215 2.08 -12.87 -19.00
C GLU A 215 1.74 -11.37 -19.03
N MET A 216 0.69 -10.94 -18.34
CA MET A 216 0.33 -9.53 -18.27
C MET A 216 1.29 -8.78 -17.35
N GLU A 217 1.73 -7.61 -17.80
CA GLU A 217 2.55 -6.73 -16.98
C GLU A 217 1.68 -6.09 -15.89
N LEU A 218 2.18 -6.12 -14.65
CA LEU A 218 1.52 -5.41 -13.55
C LEU A 218 1.78 -3.90 -13.66
N PRO A 219 0.84 -3.04 -13.23
CA PRO A 219 1.03 -1.59 -13.29
C PRO A 219 2.27 -1.09 -12.55
N VAL A 220 2.66 -1.79 -11.48
CA VAL A 220 3.87 -1.54 -10.69
C VAL A 220 4.49 -2.84 -10.21
N PRO A 221 5.80 -2.85 -9.88
CA PRO A 221 6.39 -3.98 -9.19
C PRO A 221 5.71 -4.22 -7.84
N THR A 222 5.51 -5.49 -7.50
CA THR A 222 4.84 -5.92 -6.27
C THR A 222 5.74 -6.86 -5.48
N ALA A 223 5.49 -6.98 -4.18
CA ALA A 223 6.20 -7.96 -3.35
C ALA A 223 5.96 -9.37 -3.93
N ARG A 224 7.04 -10.16 -4.09
CA ARG A 224 7.02 -11.47 -4.74
C ARG A 224 5.93 -12.39 -4.17
N ARG A 225 5.70 -12.30 -2.85
CA ARG A 225 4.71 -13.11 -2.12
C ARG A 225 3.26 -12.87 -2.56
N TYR A 226 2.95 -11.66 -3.07
CA TYR A 226 1.59 -11.27 -3.46
C TYR A 226 1.45 -10.99 -4.96
N ARG A 227 2.40 -11.46 -5.77
CA ARG A 227 2.35 -11.27 -7.21
C ARG A 227 1.08 -11.88 -7.82
N THR A 228 0.72 -13.07 -7.38
CA THR A 228 -0.49 -13.76 -7.85
C THR A 228 -1.76 -13.05 -7.39
N HIS A 229 -1.81 -12.47 -6.19
CA HIS A 229 -2.94 -11.65 -5.73
C HIS A 229 -3.12 -10.39 -6.56
N SER A 230 -2.03 -9.69 -6.85
CA SER A 230 -2.04 -8.58 -7.82
C SER A 230 -2.60 -9.04 -9.16
N GLN A 231 -2.05 -10.12 -9.75
CA GLN A 231 -2.48 -10.63 -11.05
C GLN A 231 -3.95 -11.06 -11.07
N ALA A 232 -4.43 -11.73 -10.02
CA ALA A 232 -5.81 -12.16 -9.87
C ALA A 232 -6.83 -11.01 -9.90
N THR A 233 -6.39 -9.75 -9.75
CA THR A 233 -7.25 -8.57 -9.71
C THR A 233 -7.09 -7.64 -10.92
N LEU A 234 -6.41 -8.10 -11.98
CA LEU A 234 -6.17 -7.29 -13.18
C LEU A 234 -7.43 -7.04 -14.02
N CYS A 235 -8.42 -7.92 -13.93
CA CYS A 235 -9.65 -7.89 -14.74
C CYS A 235 -10.88 -8.18 -13.88
N GLY A 236 -12.08 -8.00 -14.44
CA GLY A 236 -13.35 -8.29 -13.77
C GLY A 236 -13.75 -7.32 -12.66
N GLY A 237 -12.82 -6.50 -12.15
CA GLY A 237 -13.04 -5.73 -10.93
C GLY A 237 -12.98 -6.61 -9.67
N ASP A 238 -12.25 -7.72 -9.75
CA ASP A 238 -11.97 -8.59 -8.61
C ASP A 238 -11.19 -7.84 -7.53
N ILE A 239 -11.49 -8.15 -6.27
CA ILE A 239 -10.80 -7.56 -5.11
C ILE A 239 -10.29 -8.69 -4.24
N CYS A 240 -8.99 -8.71 -3.94
CA CYS A 240 -8.41 -9.72 -3.08
C CYS A 240 -8.03 -9.12 -1.72
N LEU A 241 -8.48 -9.72 -0.62
CA LEU A 241 -8.13 -9.34 0.74
C LEU A 241 -7.37 -10.48 1.41
N VAL A 242 -6.25 -10.15 2.05
CA VAL A 242 -5.37 -11.14 2.69
C VAL A 242 -5.05 -10.69 4.11
N LEU A 243 -5.27 -11.59 5.08
CA LEU A 243 -4.71 -11.50 6.42
C LEU A 243 -3.35 -12.22 6.43
N THR A 244 -2.29 -11.47 6.67
CA THR A 244 -0.93 -12.00 6.72
C THR A 244 -0.64 -12.67 8.06
N PRO A 245 0.37 -13.55 8.14
CA PRO A 245 0.84 -14.11 9.41
C PRO A 245 1.29 -13.05 10.43
N ASN A 246 1.62 -11.83 9.98
CA ASN A 246 2.00 -10.71 10.86
C ASN A 246 0.77 -10.02 11.49
N GLY A 247 -0.45 -10.40 11.12
CA GLY A 247 -1.68 -9.75 11.56
C GLY A 247 -2.01 -8.48 10.75
N GLU A 248 -1.43 -8.33 9.57
CA GLU A 248 -1.72 -7.21 8.66
C GLU A 248 -2.83 -7.62 7.70
N ILE A 249 -3.68 -6.68 7.30
CA ILE A 249 -4.62 -6.90 6.20
C ILE A 249 -4.10 -6.17 4.96
N LYS A 250 -4.00 -6.86 3.82
CA LYS A 250 -3.63 -6.24 2.54
C LYS A 250 -4.80 -6.39 1.57
N ILE A 251 -5.09 -5.33 0.82
CA ILE A 251 -6.14 -5.33 -0.18
C ILE A 251 -5.52 -5.05 -1.55
N PHE A 252 -5.79 -5.94 -2.49
CA PHE A 252 -5.37 -5.86 -3.88
C PHE A 252 -6.58 -5.62 -4.78
N GLY A 253 -6.39 -4.80 -5.80
CA GLY A 253 -7.36 -4.50 -6.84
C GLY A 253 -6.63 -3.84 -8.01
N GLU A 254 -7.11 -4.03 -9.23
CA GLU A 254 -6.56 -3.36 -10.42
C GLU A 254 -5.07 -3.70 -10.64
N GLY A 255 -4.63 -4.90 -10.23
CA GLY A 255 -3.22 -5.31 -10.36
C GLY A 255 -2.29 -4.79 -9.26
N VAL A 256 -2.77 -4.00 -8.30
CA VAL A 256 -1.91 -3.32 -7.31
C VAL A 256 -2.39 -3.53 -5.87
N GLN A 257 -1.50 -3.36 -4.90
CA GLN A 257 -1.91 -3.23 -3.50
C GLN A 257 -2.48 -1.82 -3.30
N LEU A 258 -3.78 -1.74 -3.01
CA LEU A 258 -4.50 -0.47 -2.82
C LEU A 258 -4.42 -0.01 -1.36
N PHE A 259 -4.59 -0.95 -0.42
CA PHE A 259 -4.59 -0.66 1.02
C PHE A 259 -3.78 -1.68 1.81
N SER A 260 -3.24 -1.22 2.92
CA SER A 260 -2.68 -2.06 3.98
C SER A 260 -3.18 -1.60 5.34
N PHE A 261 -3.54 -2.54 6.20
CA PHE A 261 -3.86 -2.33 7.60
C PHE A 261 -2.72 -2.90 8.45
N PHE A 262 -2.03 -2.04 9.17
CA PHE A 262 -1.03 -2.42 10.16
C PHE A 262 -0.93 -1.32 11.21
N ASP A 263 -0.38 -1.66 12.38
CA ASP A 263 -0.27 -0.73 13.52
C ASP A 263 -1.60 -0.03 13.88
N GLY A 264 -2.71 -0.76 13.75
CA GLY A 264 -4.04 -0.25 14.08
C GLY A 264 -4.63 0.72 13.06
N ARG A 265 -3.97 0.96 11.91
CA ARG A 265 -4.37 1.98 10.93
C ARG A 265 -4.41 1.45 9.49
N TRP A 266 -5.35 1.95 8.69
CA TRP A 266 -5.33 1.80 7.25
C TRP A 266 -4.42 2.82 6.57
N HIS A 267 -3.69 2.35 5.58
CA HIS A 267 -2.80 3.14 4.74
C HIS A 267 -3.25 2.98 3.29
N LEU A 268 -3.53 4.11 2.63
CA LEU A 268 -3.62 4.14 1.17
C LEU A 268 -2.21 3.97 0.62
N THR A 269 -1.98 2.87 -0.10
CA THR A 269 -0.63 2.52 -0.56
C THR A 269 -0.16 3.47 -1.68
N ASP A 270 -1.07 3.79 -2.61
CA ASP A 270 -0.80 4.63 -3.79
C ASP A 270 0.48 4.24 -4.54
N ALA A 271 0.65 2.93 -4.76
CA ALA A 271 1.89 2.35 -5.28
C ALA A 271 2.25 2.89 -6.67
N VAL A 272 1.25 3.16 -7.52
CA VAL A 272 1.44 3.65 -8.90
C VAL A 272 2.17 4.98 -8.92
N SER A 273 1.62 6.01 -8.28
CA SER A 273 2.23 7.34 -8.29
C SER A 273 3.56 7.38 -7.54
N LYS A 274 3.70 6.62 -6.44
CA LYS A 274 4.96 6.51 -5.70
C LYS A 274 6.06 5.82 -6.51
N TYR A 275 5.74 4.73 -7.19
CA TYR A 275 6.68 4.05 -8.08
C TYR A 275 7.06 4.92 -9.27
N GLN A 276 6.11 5.63 -9.89
CA GLN A 276 6.40 6.54 -11.00
C GLN A 276 7.37 7.65 -10.58
N ALA A 277 7.14 8.30 -9.44
CA ALA A 277 8.06 9.30 -8.90
C ALA A 277 9.47 8.74 -8.65
N TRP A 278 9.56 7.47 -8.22
CA TRP A 278 10.84 6.77 -8.06
C TRP A 278 11.51 6.44 -9.39
N GLU A 279 10.76 5.90 -10.35
CA GLU A 279 11.25 5.57 -11.68
C GLU A 279 11.80 6.81 -12.40
N ASP A 280 11.05 7.91 -12.36
CA ASP A 280 11.43 9.20 -12.94
C ASP A 280 12.72 9.74 -12.29
N ALA A 281 12.85 9.64 -10.96
CA ALA A 281 14.03 10.07 -10.25
C ALA A 281 15.29 9.25 -10.59
N ILE A 282 15.13 7.95 -10.82
CA ILE A 282 16.22 7.04 -11.19
C ILE A 282 16.59 7.18 -12.67
N GLY A 283 15.62 7.47 -13.54
CA GLY A 283 15.82 7.63 -14.99
C GLY A 283 16.13 6.32 -15.71
N ARG A 284 15.90 5.17 -15.07
CA ARG A 284 16.18 3.84 -15.61
C ARG A 284 15.22 2.78 -15.04
N ARG A 285 14.27 2.35 -15.86
CA ARG A 285 13.14 1.47 -15.50
C ARG A 285 13.56 0.12 -14.90
N ASP A 286 14.51 -0.58 -15.51
CA ASP A 286 14.95 -1.91 -15.05
C ASP A 286 15.61 -1.84 -13.65
N LEU A 287 16.42 -0.81 -13.40
CA LEU A 287 17.01 -0.57 -12.09
C LEU A 287 15.96 -0.13 -11.07
N ALA A 288 15.08 0.80 -11.43
CA ALA A 288 14.02 1.29 -10.56
C ALA A 288 13.11 0.15 -10.09
N ALA A 289 12.61 -0.66 -11.04
CA ALA A 289 11.77 -1.83 -10.77
C ALA A 289 12.49 -2.84 -9.87
N ARG A 290 13.78 -3.08 -10.12
CA ARG A 290 14.59 -4.05 -9.37
C ARG A 290 14.77 -3.64 -7.92
N LEU A 291 15.11 -2.38 -7.66
CA LEU A 291 15.31 -1.86 -6.31
C LEU A 291 13.98 -1.73 -5.57
N PHE A 292 12.92 -1.29 -6.25
CA PHE A 292 11.59 -1.18 -5.66
C PHE A 292 11.05 -2.56 -5.25
N SER A 293 11.18 -3.57 -6.11
CA SER A 293 10.81 -4.97 -5.79
C SER A 293 11.59 -5.51 -4.60
N ALA A 294 12.90 -5.26 -4.55
CA ALA A 294 13.74 -5.66 -3.43
C ALA A 294 13.29 -4.96 -2.14
N GLY A 295 12.99 -3.65 -2.20
CA GLY A 295 12.46 -2.88 -1.08
C GLY A 295 11.13 -3.42 -0.55
N LEU A 296 10.17 -3.70 -1.44
CA LEU A 296 8.89 -4.32 -1.08
C LEU A 296 9.06 -5.70 -0.45
N ASN A 297 9.97 -6.53 -0.98
CA ASN A 297 10.26 -7.84 -0.39
C ASN A 297 10.88 -7.69 1.00
N LEU A 298 11.81 -6.76 1.21
CA LEU A 298 12.39 -6.50 2.53
C LEU A 298 11.34 -6.01 3.53
N ALA A 299 10.48 -5.07 3.10
CA ALA A 299 9.39 -4.53 3.88
C ALA A 299 8.44 -5.64 4.36
N GLU A 300 8.06 -6.54 3.46
CA GLU A 300 7.17 -7.67 3.78
C GLU A 300 7.77 -8.64 4.81
N HIS A 301 9.09 -8.84 4.77
CA HIS A 301 9.79 -9.68 5.75
C HIS A 301 10.19 -8.91 7.02
N ARG A 302 9.77 -7.65 7.18
CA ARG A 302 10.15 -6.76 8.29
C ARG A 302 11.68 -6.66 8.44
N ARG A 303 12.38 -6.56 7.32
CA ARG A 303 13.84 -6.45 7.25
C ARG A 303 14.21 -5.05 6.82
N GLY A 304 15.00 -4.37 7.66
CA GLY A 304 15.57 -3.08 7.29
C GLY A 304 16.54 -3.21 6.11
N GLY A 305 16.66 -2.14 5.33
CA GLY A 305 17.60 -2.06 4.21
C GLY A 305 17.66 -0.65 3.66
N MET A 306 18.72 -0.35 2.91
CA MET A 306 18.87 0.96 2.28
C MET A 306 19.64 0.85 0.96
N PHE A 307 19.03 1.39 -0.09
CA PHE A 307 19.62 1.50 -1.43
C PHE A 307 19.89 2.97 -1.72
N VAL A 308 21.12 3.30 -2.10
CA VAL A 308 21.52 4.65 -2.52
C VAL A 308 21.97 4.59 -3.97
N VAL A 309 21.29 5.35 -4.83
CA VAL A 309 21.62 5.51 -6.24
C VAL A 309 22.25 6.88 -6.44
N LEU A 310 23.57 6.91 -6.60
CA LEU A 310 24.33 8.14 -6.77
C LEU A 310 24.08 8.77 -8.14
N GLU A 311 23.97 10.10 -8.18
CA GLU A 311 23.92 10.84 -9.44
C GLU A 311 25.29 10.91 -10.10
N ASP A 312 26.34 11.14 -9.30
CA ASP A 312 27.73 11.09 -9.73
C ASP A 312 28.51 10.03 -8.93
N PRO A 313 28.91 8.90 -9.55
CA PRO A 313 29.67 7.86 -8.87
C PRO A 313 31.03 8.33 -8.34
N ARG A 314 31.60 9.42 -8.87
CA ARG A 314 32.89 9.96 -8.39
C ARG A 314 32.80 10.47 -6.96
N ARG A 315 31.61 10.88 -6.54
CA ARG A 315 31.30 11.36 -5.19
C ARG A 315 31.09 10.24 -4.18
N ALA A 316 31.18 8.97 -4.59
CA ALA A 316 31.04 7.84 -3.68
C ALA A 316 32.02 7.88 -2.49
N ARG A 317 33.23 8.44 -2.67
CA ARG A 317 34.23 8.61 -1.59
C ARG A 317 33.86 9.67 -0.56
N GLU A 318 32.99 10.61 -0.91
CA GLU A 318 32.46 11.59 0.04
C GLU A 318 31.46 10.91 0.99
N LEU A 319 30.64 10.00 0.45
CA LEU A 319 29.58 9.31 1.18
C LEU A 319 30.05 8.04 1.89
N VAL A 320 31.01 7.31 1.34
CA VAL A 320 31.39 5.97 1.79
C VAL A 320 32.90 5.93 2.07
N SER A 321 33.29 5.17 3.09
CA SER A 321 34.71 4.92 3.37
C SER A 321 35.39 4.25 2.18
N GLU A 322 36.65 4.61 1.89
CA GLU A 322 37.46 3.87 0.91
C GLU A 322 37.60 2.39 1.25
N LEU A 323 37.46 2.06 2.54
CA LEU A 323 37.43 0.68 3.04
C LEU A 323 36.13 -0.07 2.73
N ASP A 324 35.07 0.59 2.27
CA ASP A 324 33.82 -0.09 1.92
C ASP A 324 33.57 -0.13 0.40
N LEU A 325 34.35 0.62 -0.40
CA LEU A 325 34.27 0.59 -1.86
C LEU A 325 34.76 -0.75 -2.44
N LEU A 326 34.00 -1.27 -3.40
CA LEU A 326 34.27 -2.55 -4.06
C LEU A 326 35.48 -2.50 -5.00
N GLU A 327 35.70 -1.37 -5.67
CA GLU A 327 36.77 -1.19 -6.67
C GLU A 327 38.18 -1.09 -6.06
N THR A 328 38.29 -0.86 -4.75
CA THR A 328 39.58 -0.78 -4.08
C THR A 328 40.25 -2.16 -4.12
N ASP A 329 41.35 -2.27 -4.87
CA ASP A 329 42.15 -3.49 -4.92
C ASP A 329 42.86 -3.67 -3.58
N ARG A 330 42.70 -4.84 -2.95
CA ARG A 330 43.15 -5.07 -1.57
C ARG A 330 43.86 -6.40 -1.48
N ARG A 331 45.18 -6.34 -1.57
CA ARG A 331 46.06 -7.48 -1.30
C ARG A 331 46.48 -7.58 0.17
N GLU A 332 46.35 -6.52 0.98
CA GLU A 332 47.13 -6.47 2.24
C GLU A 332 46.35 -6.28 3.56
N ARG A 333 45.18 -5.62 3.64
CA ARG A 333 44.47 -5.44 4.94
C ARG A 333 42.95 -5.31 4.83
N ALA A 334 42.26 -6.39 4.47
CA ALA A 334 40.80 -6.43 4.57
C ALA A 334 40.38 -6.88 5.99
N GLY A 335 39.65 -6.03 6.72
CA GLY A 335 38.86 -6.48 7.89
C GLY A 335 37.89 -7.59 7.48
N ALA A 336 37.37 -8.38 8.45
CA ALA A 336 36.59 -9.58 8.17
C ALA A 336 35.43 -9.38 7.17
N LYS A 337 34.69 -8.26 7.29
CA LYS A 337 33.61 -7.84 6.39
C LYS A 337 34.07 -7.69 4.93
N ASN A 338 35.25 -7.13 4.73
CA ASN A 338 35.76 -6.73 3.41
C ASN A 338 36.36 -7.90 2.63
N ARG A 339 36.53 -9.07 3.26
CA ARG A 339 37.01 -10.29 2.60
C ARG A 339 36.03 -10.85 1.59
N LEU A 340 34.74 -10.51 1.68
CA LEU A 340 33.70 -10.98 0.77
C LEU A 340 33.48 -10.04 -0.43
N HIS A 341 34.14 -8.88 -0.47
CA HIS A 341 33.93 -7.89 -1.54
C HIS A 341 34.21 -8.45 -2.93
N TYR A 342 35.13 -9.41 -3.07
CA TYR A 342 35.46 -10.02 -4.36
C TYR A 342 34.27 -10.70 -5.04
N LEU A 343 33.26 -11.15 -4.27
CA LEU A 343 32.07 -11.84 -4.81
C LEU A 343 31.17 -10.92 -5.63
N LEU A 344 31.20 -9.60 -5.37
CA LEU A 344 30.29 -8.62 -5.97
C LEU A 344 31.03 -7.49 -6.69
N ARG A 345 32.35 -7.60 -6.81
CA ARG A 345 33.17 -6.65 -7.58
C ARG A 345 32.72 -6.63 -9.03
N ARG A 346 32.64 -5.43 -9.62
CA ARG A 346 32.28 -5.20 -11.04
C ARG A 346 30.93 -5.82 -11.43
N THR A 347 30.06 -6.06 -10.46
CA THR A 347 28.73 -6.64 -10.70
C THR A 347 27.70 -5.53 -10.80
N ARG A 348 26.67 -5.73 -11.64
CA ARG A 348 25.51 -4.83 -11.68
C ARG A 348 24.36 -5.40 -10.85
N ALA A 349 23.64 -4.53 -10.14
CA ALA A 349 22.49 -4.90 -9.32
C ALA A 349 21.37 -5.59 -10.14
N THR A 350 21.23 -5.21 -11.41
CA THR A 350 20.26 -5.80 -12.36
C THR A 350 20.65 -7.20 -12.83
N GLU A 351 21.93 -7.52 -12.84
CA GLU A 351 22.48 -8.84 -13.24
C GLU A 351 22.48 -9.85 -12.08
N LEU A 352 22.38 -9.39 -10.83
CA LEU A 352 22.28 -10.29 -9.69
C LEU A 352 20.99 -11.12 -9.75
N ALA A 353 20.98 -12.26 -9.05
CA ALA A 353 19.71 -12.90 -8.69
C ALA A 353 18.97 -12.02 -7.65
N PRO A 354 17.62 -11.88 -7.72
CA PRO A 354 16.86 -11.05 -6.78
C PRO A 354 17.14 -11.34 -5.30
N ALA A 355 17.20 -12.63 -4.95
CA ALA A 355 17.50 -13.08 -3.59
C ALA A 355 18.90 -12.67 -3.10
N VAL A 356 19.89 -12.56 -3.99
CA VAL A 356 21.24 -12.10 -3.63
C VAL A 356 21.23 -10.61 -3.32
N LEU A 357 20.54 -9.80 -4.13
CA LEU A 357 20.37 -8.37 -3.89
C LEU A 357 19.64 -8.12 -2.56
N GLU A 358 18.55 -8.86 -2.32
CA GLU A 358 17.81 -8.82 -1.04
C GLU A 358 18.71 -9.21 0.14
N SER A 359 19.59 -10.21 -0.02
CA SER A 359 20.48 -10.68 1.05
C SER A 359 21.54 -9.65 1.41
N ILE A 360 22.16 -9.00 0.42
CA ILE A 360 23.19 -7.98 0.71
C ILE A 360 22.59 -6.68 1.25
N ALA A 361 21.34 -6.37 0.89
CA ALA A 361 20.63 -5.20 1.40
C ALA A 361 20.22 -5.33 2.88
N GLN A 362 20.16 -6.56 3.40
CA GLN A 362 19.91 -6.83 4.83
C GLN A 362 21.17 -6.69 5.69
N ILE A 363 22.36 -6.63 5.08
CA ILE A 363 23.60 -6.43 5.82
C ILE A 363 23.58 -5.03 6.41
N ASP A 364 23.99 -4.90 7.66
CA ASP A 364 24.07 -3.61 8.33
C ASP A 364 24.90 -2.59 7.54
N GLY A 365 24.31 -1.42 7.34
CA GLY A 365 24.73 -0.39 6.39
C GLY A 365 23.86 -0.33 5.14
N SER A 366 24.47 0.06 4.02
CA SER A 366 23.76 0.43 2.79
C SER A 366 24.33 -0.25 1.56
N VAL A 367 23.47 -0.47 0.57
CA VAL A 367 23.89 -0.80 -0.80
C VAL A 367 23.99 0.50 -1.58
N VAL A 368 25.17 0.80 -2.11
CA VAL A 368 25.45 2.01 -2.88
C VAL A 368 25.75 1.62 -4.31
N LEU A 369 25.08 2.26 -5.26
CA LEU A 369 25.18 1.98 -6.68
C LEU A 369 25.09 3.27 -7.51
N ASP A 370 25.47 3.19 -8.79
CA ASP A 370 25.30 4.28 -9.75
C ASP A 370 24.07 4.07 -10.65
N ARG A 371 23.73 5.09 -11.46
CA ARG A 371 22.62 5.01 -12.43
C ARG A 371 22.81 3.91 -13.49
N ASP A 372 24.05 3.48 -13.72
CA ASP A 372 24.37 2.34 -14.59
C ASP A 372 24.19 0.99 -13.90
N SER A 373 23.60 0.97 -12.71
CA SER A 373 23.34 -0.18 -11.84
C SER A 373 24.60 -0.87 -11.31
N ARG A 374 25.79 -0.25 -11.42
CA ARG A 374 27.03 -0.84 -10.91
C ARG A 374 27.03 -0.75 -9.39
N LEU A 375 27.34 -1.86 -8.72
CA LEU A 375 27.53 -1.87 -7.28
C LEU A 375 28.85 -1.20 -6.92
N LEU A 376 28.78 -0.16 -6.09
CA LEU A 376 29.93 0.60 -5.60
C LEU A 376 30.33 0.16 -4.19
N ALA A 377 29.33 -0.14 -3.33
CA ALA A 377 29.54 -0.65 -1.98
C ALA A 377 28.32 -1.45 -1.49
N PHE A 378 28.51 -2.32 -0.50
CA PHE A 378 27.42 -2.98 0.23
C PHE A 378 27.76 -3.08 1.72
N GLY A 379 26.74 -3.02 2.58
CA GLY A 379 26.93 -2.87 4.02
C GLY A 379 27.72 -1.60 4.39
N ALA A 380 27.72 -0.57 3.54
CA ALA A 380 28.49 0.64 3.79
C ALA A 380 27.86 1.46 4.94
N ILE A 381 28.68 1.87 5.91
CA ILE A 381 28.26 2.89 6.88
C ILE A 381 28.46 4.25 6.21
N LEU A 382 27.36 4.97 6.02
CA LEU A 382 27.38 6.24 5.29
C LEU A 382 27.92 7.36 6.18
N ARG A 383 28.79 8.17 5.59
CA ARG A 383 29.25 9.44 6.17
C ARG A 383 28.17 10.46 5.93
N HIS A 384 27.56 10.98 6.99
CA HIS A 384 26.67 12.12 6.91
C HIS A 384 27.07 13.15 7.96
N GLY A 385 27.07 14.43 7.58
CA GLY A 385 27.20 15.54 8.53
C GLY A 385 25.94 15.64 9.42
N PRO A 386 25.98 16.41 10.51
CA PRO A 386 24.76 16.72 11.26
C PRO A 386 23.75 17.43 10.34
N PRO A 387 22.45 17.11 10.41
CA PRO A 387 21.43 17.77 9.60
C PRO A 387 21.44 19.29 9.85
N LEU A 388 21.33 20.07 8.78
CA LEU A 388 21.50 21.53 8.79
C LEU A 388 20.29 22.28 9.39
N ASP A 389 19.14 21.63 9.56
CA ASP A 389 17.92 22.24 10.09
C ASP A 389 17.38 21.47 11.31
N GLN A 390 17.35 22.13 12.47
CA GLN A 390 16.84 21.63 13.75
C GLN A 390 15.34 21.93 13.99
N ASN A 391 14.53 22.08 12.94
CA ASN A 391 13.16 22.62 13.07
C ASN A 391 12.02 21.74 12.55
N GLU A 392 12.25 20.45 12.28
CA GLU A 392 11.15 19.48 12.20
C GLU A 392 11.39 18.44 13.29
N GLU A 393 10.32 18.03 13.99
CA GLU A 393 10.32 16.91 14.92
C GLU A 393 10.70 15.62 14.16
N ILE A 394 11.97 15.44 13.84
CA ILE A 394 12.52 14.18 13.32
C ILE A 394 12.82 13.32 14.55
N GLY A 395 11.76 12.84 15.19
CA GLY A 395 11.87 11.58 15.89
C GLY A 395 12.02 10.51 14.82
N GLU A 396 13.20 9.87 14.71
CA GLU A 396 13.39 8.46 14.28
C GLU A 396 14.83 8.18 13.79
N GLY A 397 15.54 7.31 14.53
CA GLY A 397 16.56 6.36 14.04
C GLY A 397 17.82 6.83 13.26
N GLY A 398 18.95 6.15 13.49
CA GLY A 398 20.18 6.38 12.71
C GLY A 398 20.03 6.13 11.19
N ARG A 399 19.10 5.27 10.78
CA ARG A 399 18.86 4.94 9.36
C ARG A 399 18.14 6.07 8.60
N THR A 400 17.18 6.75 9.23
CA THR A 400 16.49 7.91 8.64
C THR A 400 17.44 9.08 8.45
N ALA A 401 18.27 9.39 9.45
CA ALA A 401 19.30 10.41 9.34
C ALA A 401 20.30 10.11 8.21
N ALA A 402 20.73 8.85 8.09
CA ALA A 402 21.59 8.40 7.00
C ALA A 402 20.90 8.53 5.63
N ALA A 403 19.61 8.21 5.51
CA ALA A 403 18.85 8.36 4.27
C ALA A 403 18.73 9.83 3.84
N ILE A 404 18.42 10.73 4.76
CA ILE A 404 18.37 12.18 4.52
C ILE A 404 19.74 12.68 4.05
N GLY A 405 20.81 12.36 4.76
CA GLY A 405 22.16 12.79 4.39
C GLY A 405 22.62 12.23 3.04
N ALA A 406 22.39 10.94 2.79
CA ALA A 406 22.74 10.29 1.53
C ALA A 406 21.95 10.82 0.34
N SER A 407 20.70 11.28 0.56
CA SER A 407 19.86 11.83 -0.50
C SER A 407 20.35 13.17 -1.06
N GLN A 408 21.38 13.78 -0.47
CA GLN A 408 22.10 14.93 -1.03
C GLN A 408 23.05 14.53 -2.18
N PHE A 409 23.41 13.24 -2.28
CA PHE A 409 24.30 12.69 -3.31
C PHE A 409 23.55 11.90 -4.39
N GLY A 410 22.27 11.60 -4.15
CA GLY A 410 21.37 10.99 -5.13
C GLY A 410 20.06 10.51 -4.52
N ASN A 411 19.49 9.45 -5.09
CA ASN A 411 18.18 8.95 -4.71
C ASN A 411 18.30 7.80 -3.72
N VAL A 412 17.52 7.83 -2.64
CA VAL A 412 17.60 6.83 -1.58
C VAL A 412 16.27 6.13 -1.39
N LEU A 413 16.28 4.80 -1.48
CA LEU A 413 15.15 3.95 -1.10
C LEU A 413 15.49 3.26 0.21
N MET A 414 14.74 3.58 1.27
CA MET A 414 14.97 3.08 2.63
C MET A 414 13.81 2.19 3.06
N VAL A 415 14.13 1.08 3.71
CA VAL A 415 13.17 0.15 4.30
C VAL A 415 13.37 0.13 5.81
N SER A 416 12.31 0.40 6.56
CA SER A 416 12.32 0.30 8.01
C SER A 416 12.09 -1.15 8.46
N GLU A 417 12.54 -1.50 9.67
CA GLU A 417 12.19 -2.79 10.29
C GLU A 417 10.69 -2.89 10.60
N GLY A 418 10.01 -1.73 10.68
CA GLY A 418 8.56 -1.60 10.72
C GLY A 418 7.87 -1.86 9.38
N GLY A 419 8.60 -2.26 8.32
CA GLY A 419 8.01 -2.61 7.03
C GLY A 419 7.57 -1.41 6.19
N GLN A 420 7.94 -0.19 6.57
CA GLN A 420 7.68 1.01 5.78
C GLN A 420 8.76 1.17 4.71
N LEU A 421 8.35 1.49 3.48
CA LEU A 421 9.25 1.80 2.37
C LEU A 421 9.21 3.31 2.11
N SER A 422 10.35 3.99 2.12
CA SER A 422 10.40 5.45 1.98
C SER A 422 11.42 5.87 0.92
N PHE A 423 11.07 6.88 0.13
CA PHE A 423 11.93 7.48 -0.88
C PHE A 423 12.39 8.87 -0.43
N TYR A 424 13.71 9.09 -0.45
CA TYR A 424 14.33 10.38 -0.15
C TYR A 424 15.11 10.92 -1.35
N GLN A 425 14.99 12.23 -1.55
CA GLN A 425 15.68 12.98 -2.59
C GLN A 425 16.00 14.39 -2.06
N LYS A 426 17.22 14.87 -2.29
CA LYS A 426 17.64 16.25 -1.97
C LYS A 426 17.38 16.65 -0.50
N GLY A 427 17.59 15.72 0.43
CA GLY A 427 17.41 15.94 1.86
C GLY A 427 15.97 15.85 2.36
N GLN A 428 15.00 15.49 1.51
CA GLN A 428 13.59 15.43 1.88
C GLN A 428 13.01 14.04 1.64
N CYS A 429 12.06 13.63 2.49
CA CYS A 429 11.22 12.47 2.25
C CYS A 429 10.17 12.83 1.18
N VAL A 430 10.27 12.24 0.01
CA VAL A 430 9.34 12.48 -1.11
C VAL A 430 8.03 11.75 -0.86
N TRP A 431 8.11 10.49 -0.40
CA TRP A 431 6.96 9.69 0.01
C TRP A 431 7.37 8.55 0.94
N ALA A 432 6.40 8.04 1.70
CA ALA A 432 6.47 6.79 2.45
C ALA A 432 5.27 5.89 2.08
N LEU A 433 5.50 4.58 1.98
CA LEU A 433 4.56 3.54 1.57
C LEU A 433 4.33 2.54 2.70
#